data_AF-A0A7C3DR23-F1
#
_entry.id   AF-A0A7C3DR23-F1
#
_cell.length_a   1.000
_cell.length_b   1.000
_cell.length_c   1.000
_cell.angle_alpha   90.00
_cell.angle_beta   90.00
_cell.angle_gamma   90.00
#
_symmetry.space_group_name_H-M   'P 1'
#
loop_
_entity.id
_entity.type
_entity.pdbx_description
1 polymer ?
#
loop_
_entity_poly.entity_id
_entity_poly.type
_entity_poly.pdbx_seq_one_letter_code
_entity_poly.pdbx_strand_id
1 'polypeptide(L)'
;MTLSRLRFPLHASRGRRYPEAPHPYRNEFQRDRDRIVHARAFRRLEDKTQVFGERLSDHFRNRLTHTIEVAQIARTVASALGLDEDFTEALALAHDIGHPPFGHAGEEALDAQMRQYGERFDHNVNALRLVESFEQRYAAFPGLNLTFEVREGIVKHSRDFEPGEHPEFDEYLPGLRPPLEAQLIDLADEVAYNTADLDDGWSAGLFTMEQIEAAVPGYAEIAAETRRLFPRASGKMLFLESQRRLIDCLATALIEGTAAGAAASGAETVDDVRRLPRLAAMTPAAAETNRALKRFLFEHLYSIPMLAEERRRAMEQIAALFRFFME
;
A
#
# COMPACT_ATOMS: atom_id res chain seq x y z
N MET A 1 -20.26 -9.30 -11.21
CA MET A 1 -20.11 -10.57 -10.46
C MET A 1 -19.72 -10.20 -9.04
N THR A 2 -20.58 -10.44 -8.04
CA THR A 2 -20.31 -10.05 -6.66
C THR A 2 -19.60 -11.19 -5.93
N LEU A 3 -18.49 -10.89 -5.24
CA LEU A 3 -17.71 -11.80 -4.42
C LEU A 3 -18.14 -11.77 -2.94
N SER A 4 -19.37 -11.35 -2.63
CA SER A 4 -19.87 -11.17 -1.26
C SER A 4 -19.85 -12.43 -0.39
N ARG A 5 -19.79 -13.62 -1.00
CA ARG A 5 -19.58 -14.90 -0.29
C ARG A 5 -18.16 -15.06 0.26
N LEU A 6 -17.18 -14.38 -0.34
CA LEU A 6 -15.77 -14.38 0.04
C LEU A 6 -15.41 -13.21 0.96
N ARG A 7 -16.36 -12.29 1.20
CA ARG A 7 -16.22 -11.19 2.17
C ARG A 7 -15.96 -11.76 3.56
N PHE A 8 -14.99 -11.20 4.27
CA PHE A 8 -14.71 -11.62 5.65
C PHE A 8 -15.93 -11.36 6.57
N PRO A 9 -16.49 -12.38 7.25
CA PRO A 9 -17.64 -12.20 8.10
C PRO A 9 -17.23 -11.62 9.46
N LEU A 10 -17.76 -10.44 9.82
CA LEU A 10 -17.52 -9.77 11.10
C LEU A 10 -17.66 -10.70 12.33
N HIS A 11 -18.64 -11.61 12.34
CA HIS A 11 -18.88 -12.53 13.45
C HIS A 11 -17.82 -13.64 13.59
N ALA A 12 -16.99 -13.85 12.56
CA ALA A 12 -15.86 -14.77 12.61
C ALA A 12 -14.54 -14.09 12.99
N SER A 13 -14.57 -12.79 13.34
CA SER A 13 -13.39 -12.10 13.86
C SER A 13 -12.87 -12.81 15.10
N ARG A 14 -11.56 -13.00 15.18
CA ARG A 14 -10.87 -13.49 16.38
C ARG A 14 -10.78 -12.42 17.47
N GLY A 15 -11.25 -11.21 17.18
CA GLY A 15 -11.34 -10.11 18.12
C GLY A 15 -10.00 -9.45 18.41
N ARG A 16 -9.95 -8.79 19.56
CA ARG A 16 -8.84 -7.94 20.03
C ARG A 16 -8.03 -8.68 21.10
N ARG A 17 -6.76 -8.29 21.30
CA ARG A 17 -5.90 -8.89 22.34
C ARG A 17 -6.38 -8.53 23.75
N TYR A 18 -6.80 -7.29 23.94
CA TYR A 18 -7.39 -6.82 25.20
C TYR A 18 -8.92 -6.77 25.08
N PRO A 19 -9.67 -7.38 26.01
CA PRO A 19 -11.12 -7.38 25.97
C PRO A 19 -11.70 -5.96 26.05
N GLU A 20 -12.66 -5.65 25.20
CA GLU A 20 -13.39 -4.40 25.20
C GLU A 20 -14.86 -4.66 24.92
N ALA A 21 -15.75 -3.84 25.50
CA ALA A 21 -17.16 -3.90 25.15
C ALA A 21 -17.37 -3.51 23.66
N PRO A 22 -18.36 -4.12 22.98
CA PRO A 22 -18.73 -3.70 21.63
C PRO A 22 -19.28 -2.27 21.65
N HIS A 23 -19.05 -1.52 20.59
CA HIS A 23 -19.59 -0.17 20.44
C HIS A 23 -21.03 -0.23 19.90
N PRO A 24 -21.98 0.59 20.41
CA PRO A 24 -23.40 0.50 20.01
C PRO A 24 -23.68 0.82 18.53
N TYR A 25 -22.81 1.60 17.89
CA TYR A 25 -23.02 2.09 16.51
C TYR A 25 -21.96 1.69 15.50
N ARG A 26 -20.77 1.26 15.96
CA ARG A 26 -19.62 1.04 15.10
C ARG A 26 -19.22 -0.42 15.18
N ASN A 27 -19.00 -1.04 14.02
CA ASN A 27 -18.43 -2.38 13.97
C ASN A 27 -16.93 -2.35 14.34
N GLU A 28 -16.32 -3.53 14.44
CA GLU A 28 -14.93 -3.65 14.90
C GLU A 28 -13.92 -3.06 13.90
N PHE A 29 -14.17 -3.13 12.59
CA PHE A 29 -13.28 -2.56 11.57
C PHE A 29 -13.38 -1.03 11.47
N GLN A 30 -14.58 -0.47 11.64
CA GLN A 30 -14.79 0.97 11.78
C GLN A 30 -14.05 1.52 12.99
N ARG A 31 -14.09 0.80 14.12
CA ARG A 31 -13.29 1.15 15.29
C ARG A 31 -11.80 1.11 14.95
N ASP A 32 -11.32 0.07 14.30
CA ASP A 32 -9.90 -0.05 13.92
C ASP A 32 -9.44 1.10 13.04
N ARG A 33 -10.19 1.39 11.97
CA ARG A 33 -9.99 2.55 11.10
C ARG A 33 -9.85 3.83 11.91
N ASP A 34 -10.81 4.11 12.79
CA ASP A 34 -10.82 5.33 13.59
C ASP A 34 -9.59 5.40 14.51
N ARG A 35 -9.14 4.26 15.08
CA ARG A 35 -7.93 4.21 15.90
C ARG A 35 -6.67 4.54 15.11
N ILE A 36 -6.55 3.98 13.91
CA ILE A 36 -5.41 4.19 13.01
C ILE A 36 -5.35 5.67 12.62
N VAL A 37 -6.44 6.26 12.12
CA VAL A 37 -6.49 7.67 11.70
C VAL A 37 -6.06 8.62 12.81
N HIS A 38 -6.44 8.33 14.06
CA HIS A 38 -6.09 9.21 15.17
C HIS A 38 -4.66 8.96 15.71
N ALA A 39 -4.00 7.86 15.36
CA ALA A 39 -2.68 7.47 15.89
C ALA A 39 -1.59 8.49 15.55
N ARG A 40 -0.55 8.58 16.40
CA ARG A 40 0.58 9.48 16.12
C ARG A 40 1.37 9.01 14.91
N ALA A 41 1.53 7.70 14.76
CA ALA A 41 2.19 7.08 13.60
C ALA A 41 1.54 7.49 12.28
N PHE A 42 0.20 7.48 12.22
CA PHE A 42 -0.55 7.91 11.04
C PHE A 42 -0.38 9.40 10.76
N ARG A 43 -0.48 10.26 11.79
CA ARG A 43 -0.21 11.72 11.64
C ARG A 43 1.18 12.02 11.10
N ARG A 44 2.19 11.27 11.55
CA ARG A 44 3.58 11.41 11.08
C ARG A 44 3.78 11.06 9.60
N LEU A 45 2.80 10.45 8.93
CA LEU A 45 2.87 10.23 7.48
C LEU A 45 2.83 11.56 6.70
N GLU A 46 2.31 12.63 7.30
CA GLU A 46 2.31 13.99 6.73
C GLU A 46 3.74 14.51 6.49
N ASP A 47 4.63 14.29 7.45
CA ASP A 47 6.04 14.72 7.39
C ASP A 47 6.99 13.63 6.86
N LYS A 48 6.46 12.62 6.16
CA LYS A 48 7.26 11.57 5.50
C LYS A 48 7.12 11.67 4.00
N THR A 49 8.22 11.99 3.34
CA THR A 49 8.33 12.02 1.88
C THR A 49 8.07 10.64 1.27
N GLN A 50 7.45 10.60 0.10
CA GLN A 50 7.29 9.38 -0.70
C GLN A 50 8.52 9.16 -1.59
N VAL A 51 8.60 9.84 -2.74
CA VAL A 51 9.75 9.75 -3.67
C VAL A 51 10.61 11.00 -3.65
N PHE A 52 9.98 12.17 -3.71
CA PHE A 52 10.69 13.46 -3.73
C PHE A 52 10.81 14.04 -2.33
N GLY A 53 11.98 14.62 -2.01
CA GLY A 53 12.13 15.43 -0.82
C GLY A 53 11.31 16.73 -0.89
N GLU A 54 10.90 17.26 0.27
CA GLU A 54 10.16 18.54 0.40
C GLU A 54 10.81 19.73 -0.30
N ARG A 55 12.10 19.62 -0.64
CA ARG A 55 12.88 20.70 -1.27
C ARG A 55 12.57 20.91 -2.76
N LEU A 56 11.86 19.97 -3.41
CA LEU A 56 11.65 20.00 -4.86
C LEU A 56 10.29 20.59 -5.27
N SER A 57 9.22 20.31 -4.51
CA SER A 57 7.89 20.88 -4.69
C SER A 57 7.02 20.60 -3.45
N ASP A 58 6.18 21.56 -3.06
CA ASP A 58 5.15 21.38 -2.03
C ASP A 58 3.91 20.63 -2.56
N HIS A 59 3.85 20.39 -3.86
CA HIS A 59 2.78 19.63 -4.52
C HIS A 59 3.07 18.14 -4.65
N PHE A 60 4.28 17.68 -4.33
CA PHE A 60 4.61 16.25 -4.39
C PHE A 60 4.00 15.51 -3.21
N ARG A 61 3.64 14.26 -3.46
CA ARG A 61 2.94 13.44 -2.48
C ARG A 61 3.86 13.09 -1.31
N ASN A 62 3.28 13.20 -0.11
CA ASN A 62 3.82 12.58 1.09
C ASN A 62 3.13 11.22 1.31
N ARG A 63 3.59 10.45 2.29
CA ARG A 63 3.01 9.14 2.60
C ARG A 63 1.55 9.24 3.06
N LEU A 64 1.13 10.36 3.64
CA LEU A 64 -0.26 10.55 4.04
C LEU A 64 -1.18 10.68 2.81
N THR A 65 -0.83 11.54 1.84
CA THR A 65 -1.60 11.70 0.60
C THR A 65 -1.63 10.41 -0.20
N HIS A 66 -0.50 9.71 -0.29
CA HIS A 66 -0.41 8.36 -0.88
C HIS A 66 -1.38 7.38 -0.20
N THR A 67 -1.31 7.29 1.13
CA THR A 67 -2.17 6.40 1.91
C THR A 67 -3.66 6.69 1.70
N ILE A 68 -4.04 7.96 1.51
CA ILE A 68 -5.41 8.36 1.18
C ILE A 68 -5.81 7.87 -0.22
N GLU A 69 -4.92 7.99 -1.21
CA GLU A 69 -5.15 7.49 -2.57
C GLU A 69 -5.29 5.95 -2.60
N VAL A 70 -4.42 5.23 -1.87
CA VAL A 70 -4.54 3.77 -1.68
C VAL A 70 -5.89 3.40 -1.08
N ALA A 71 -6.31 4.11 -0.01
CA ALA A 71 -7.60 3.86 0.63
C ALA A 71 -8.78 4.09 -0.33
N GLN A 72 -8.75 5.14 -1.17
CA GLN A 72 -9.80 5.38 -2.16
C GLN A 72 -9.89 4.27 -3.21
N ILE A 73 -8.74 3.85 -3.76
CA ILE A 73 -8.69 2.78 -4.77
C ILE A 73 -9.16 1.46 -4.14
N ALA A 74 -8.61 1.09 -2.99
CA ALA A 74 -8.92 -0.17 -2.31
C ALA A 74 -10.40 -0.26 -1.95
N ARG A 75 -11.02 0.82 -1.46
CA ARG A 75 -12.46 0.87 -1.18
C ARG A 75 -13.31 0.75 -2.43
N THR A 76 -12.95 1.43 -3.51
CA THR A 76 -13.67 1.32 -4.80
C THR A 76 -13.67 -0.12 -5.29
N VAL A 77 -12.51 -0.79 -5.22
CA VAL A 77 -12.36 -2.19 -5.61
C VAL A 77 -13.16 -3.12 -4.69
N ALA A 78 -13.06 -2.94 -3.37
CA ALA A 78 -13.81 -3.73 -2.39
C ALA A 78 -15.32 -3.60 -2.59
N SER A 79 -15.82 -2.36 -2.80
CA SER A 79 -17.23 -2.07 -3.05
C SER A 79 -17.74 -2.76 -4.32
N ALA A 80 -16.99 -2.64 -5.43
CA ALA A 80 -17.34 -3.28 -6.71
C ALA A 80 -17.37 -4.82 -6.62
N LEU A 81 -16.50 -5.40 -5.80
CA LEU A 81 -16.45 -6.84 -5.54
C LEU A 81 -17.44 -7.29 -4.45
N GLY A 82 -18.10 -6.37 -3.73
CA GLY A 82 -19.00 -6.70 -2.62
C GLY A 82 -18.31 -7.23 -1.36
N LEU A 83 -17.06 -6.80 -1.13
CA LEU A 83 -16.27 -7.08 0.07
C LEU A 83 -16.53 -6.03 1.16
N ASP A 84 -15.86 -6.15 2.32
CA ASP A 84 -16.04 -5.22 3.44
C ASP A 84 -15.19 -3.95 3.25
N GLU A 85 -15.84 -2.84 2.89
CA GLU A 85 -15.16 -1.55 2.67
C GLU A 85 -14.46 -1.00 3.92
N ASP A 86 -15.05 -1.14 5.11
CA ASP A 86 -14.48 -0.61 6.35
C ASP A 86 -13.22 -1.41 6.73
N PHE A 87 -13.22 -2.73 6.52
CA PHE A 87 -12.05 -3.57 6.72
C PHE A 87 -10.93 -3.22 5.74
N THR A 88 -11.26 -3.13 4.45
CA THR A 88 -10.28 -2.74 3.42
C THR A 88 -9.71 -1.35 3.66
N GLU A 89 -10.53 -0.38 4.08
CA GLU A 89 -10.08 0.97 4.42
C GLU A 89 -9.13 0.96 5.63
N ALA A 90 -9.47 0.23 6.70
CA ALA A 90 -8.60 0.12 7.87
C ALA A 90 -7.23 -0.46 7.51
N LEU A 91 -7.18 -1.48 6.65
CA LEU A 91 -5.95 -2.08 6.16
C LEU A 91 -5.13 -1.11 5.29
N ALA A 92 -5.78 -0.43 4.35
CA ALA A 92 -5.14 0.57 3.50
C ALA A 92 -4.55 1.72 4.33
N LEU A 93 -5.24 2.19 5.37
CA LEU A 93 -4.71 3.26 6.23
C LEU A 93 -3.54 2.81 7.12
N ALA A 94 -3.43 1.50 7.37
CA ALA A 94 -2.38 0.94 8.23
C ALA A 94 -1.14 0.46 7.48
N HIS A 95 -1.20 0.22 6.16
CA HIS A 95 -0.12 -0.45 5.42
C HIS A 95 1.24 0.25 5.58
N ASP A 96 1.22 1.58 5.64
CA ASP A 96 2.43 2.40 5.55
C ASP A 96 2.92 3.00 6.88
N ILE A 97 2.19 2.80 7.98
CA ILE A 97 2.49 3.45 9.27
C ILE A 97 3.85 3.05 9.86
N GLY A 98 4.36 1.88 9.46
CA GLY A 98 5.61 1.30 9.95
C GLY A 98 6.87 1.84 9.29
N HIS A 99 6.77 2.57 8.19
CA HIS A 99 7.95 3.08 7.48
C HIS A 99 8.76 4.06 8.35
N PRO A 100 10.09 3.97 8.36
CA PRO A 100 10.94 4.96 9.03
C PRO A 100 10.99 6.28 8.23
N PRO A 101 11.64 7.33 8.75
CA PRO A 101 11.97 8.51 7.94
C PRO A 101 12.73 8.10 6.66
N PHE A 102 12.51 8.81 5.56
CA PHE A 102 13.12 8.54 4.24
C PHE A 102 12.71 7.20 3.58
N GLY A 103 11.62 6.59 4.00
CA GLY A 103 11.05 5.41 3.33
C GLY A 103 12.03 4.24 3.23
N HIS A 104 12.15 3.63 2.05
CA HIS A 104 13.03 2.47 1.82
C HIS A 104 14.50 2.77 2.09
N ALA A 105 14.97 3.99 1.84
CA ALA A 105 16.34 4.38 2.18
C ALA A 105 16.58 4.34 3.69
N GLY A 106 15.60 4.80 4.48
CA GLY A 106 15.66 4.73 5.94
C GLY A 106 15.57 3.30 6.46
N GLU A 107 14.72 2.47 5.86
CA GLU A 107 14.58 1.05 6.20
C GLU A 107 15.89 0.30 5.97
N GLU A 108 16.50 0.47 4.80
CA GLU A 108 17.78 -0.15 4.47
C GLU A 108 18.91 0.31 5.40
N ALA A 109 18.95 1.61 5.72
CA ALA A 109 19.94 2.15 6.65
C ALA A 109 19.76 1.60 8.07
N LEU A 110 18.52 1.55 8.58
CA LEU A 110 18.23 0.98 9.90
C LEU A 110 18.53 -0.51 9.94
N ASP A 111 18.11 -1.29 8.93
CA ASP A 111 18.40 -2.72 8.87
C ASP A 111 19.92 -2.98 8.85
N ALA A 112 20.67 -2.20 8.06
CA ALA A 112 22.13 -2.29 8.02
C ALA A 112 22.80 -1.99 9.36
N GLN A 113 22.26 -1.05 10.16
CA GLN A 113 22.76 -0.82 11.52
C GLN A 113 22.36 -1.94 12.49
N MET A 114 21.09 -2.37 12.47
CA MET A 114 20.56 -3.39 13.39
C MET A 114 21.22 -4.76 13.19
N ARG A 115 21.60 -5.12 11.95
CA ARG A 115 22.32 -6.38 11.65
C ARG A 115 23.63 -6.53 12.41
N GLN A 116 24.28 -5.43 12.78
CA GLN A 116 25.52 -5.45 13.57
C GLN A 116 25.29 -6.00 14.99
N TYR A 117 24.05 -5.99 15.46
CA TYR A 117 23.62 -6.48 16.77
C TYR A 117 22.87 -7.81 16.68
N GLY A 118 22.85 -8.47 15.51
CA GLY A 118 22.10 -9.71 15.29
C GLY A 118 20.60 -9.52 15.10
N GLU A 119 20.13 -8.28 14.93
CA GLU A 119 18.73 -7.91 14.75
C GLU A 119 18.45 -7.45 13.31
N ARG A 120 17.17 -7.25 12.96
CA ARG A 120 16.75 -6.70 11.66
C ARG A 120 15.70 -5.63 11.81
N PHE A 121 15.61 -4.76 10.80
CA PHE A 121 14.52 -3.81 10.67
C PHE A 121 13.66 -4.17 9.46
N ASP A 122 12.36 -4.22 9.67
CA ASP A 122 11.33 -4.43 8.65
C ASP A 122 10.15 -3.53 8.99
N HIS A 123 9.67 -2.76 8.00
CA HIS A 123 8.60 -1.80 8.24
C HIS A 123 7.28 -2.47 8.68
N ASN A 124 6.96 -3.70 8.24
CA ASN A 124 5.75 -4.41 8.67
C ASN A 124 5.87 -4.88 10.12
N VAL A 125 7.06 -5.37 10.53
CA VAL A 125 7.35 -5.65 11.95
C VAL A 125 7.21 -4.37 12.78
N ASN A 126 7.72 -3.24 12.28
CA ASN A 126 7.60 -1.97 12.98
C ASN A 126 6.15 -1.46 13.04
N ALA A 127 5.37 -1.63 11.97
CA ALA A 127 3.93 -1.33 11.94
C ALA A 127 3.20 -2.14 13.03
N LEU A 128 3.53 -3.42 13.16
CA LEU A 128 2.95 -4.26 14.21
C LEU A 128 3.33 -3.77 15.61
N ARG A 129 4.63 -3.49 15.85
CA ARG A 129 5.10 -2.92 17.13
C ARG A 129 4.40 -1.60 17.47
N LEU A 130 4.11 -0.76 16.47
CA LEU A 130 3.35 0.48 16.65
C LEU A 130 1.93 0.22 17.15
N VAL A 131 1.18 -0.66 16.47
CA VAL A 131 -0.23 -0.92 16.79
C VAL A 131 -0.42 -1.81 18.01
N GLU A 132 0.60 -2.56 18.43
CA GLU A 132 0.53 -3.43 19.61
C GLU A 132 1.15 -2.83 20.87
N SER A 133 2.19 -2.00 20.74
CA SER A 133 3.02 -1.59 21.89
C SER A 133 3.38 -0.11 21.94
N PHE A 134 3.82 0.51 20.83
CA PHE A 134 4.43 1.84 20.91
C PHE A 134 3.42 3.00 20.95
N GLU A 135 2.26 2.85 20.32
CA GLU A 135 1.18 3.82 20.50
C GLU A 135 0.66 3.74 21.95
N GLN A 136 0.62 4.89 22.64
CA GLN A 136 0.17 4.97 24.03
C GLN A 136 -1.00 5.95 24.10
N ARG A 137 -2.19 5.42 23.78
CA ARG A 137 -3.41 6.23 23.64
C ARG A 137 -4.56 5.81 24.54
N TYR A 138 -4.44 4.63 25.14
CA TYR A 138 -5.47 4.05 26.00
C TYR A 138 -4.85 3.76 27.36
N ALA A 139 -5.56 4.10 28.43
CA ALA A 139 -5.08 3.85 29.80
C ALA A 139 -5.08 2.36 30.16
N ALA A 140 -5.93 1.57 29.51
CA ALA A 140 -6.17 0.17 29.85
C ALA A 140 -5.20 -0.81 29.19
N PHE A 141 -4.55 -0.43 28.09
CA PHE A 141 -3.69 -1.32 27.30
C PHE A 141 -2.70 -0.54 26.43
N PRO A 142 -1.55 -1.14 26.08
CA PRO A 142 -0.63 -0.59 25.11
C PRO A 142 -1.15 -0.73 23.67
N GLY A 143 -0.61 0.07 22.76
CA GLY A 143 -0.95 0.06 21.35
C GLY A 143 -2.34 0.62 21.06
N LEU A 144 -2.90 0.18 19.94
CA LEU A 144 -4.23 0.50 19.45
C LEU A 144 -5.22 -0.65 19.66
N ASN A 145 -4.76 -1.82 20.12
CA ASN A 145 -5.58 -3.01 20.35
C ASN A 145 -6.51 -3.33 19.16
N LEU A 146 -5.97 -3.31 17.94
CA LEU A 146 -6.72 -3.59 16.71
C LEU A 146 -7.21 -5.04 16.66
N THR A 147 -8.20 -5.32 15.82
CA THR A 147 -8.64 -6.70 15.57
C THR A 147 -7.49 -7.56 15.05
N PHE A 148 -7.57 -8.87 15.28
CA PHE A 148 -6.64 -9.83 14.72
C PHE A 148 -6.55 -9.70 13.20
N GLU A 149 -7.66 -9.48 12.52
CA GLU A 149 -7.72 -9.46 11.07
C GLU A 149 -6.99 -8.25 10.46
N VAL A 150 -7.07 -7.08 11.11
CA VAL A 150 -6.30 -5.90 10.69
C VAL A 150 -4.80 -6.13 10.95
N ARG A 151 -4.44 -6.69 12.10
CA ARG A 151 -3.03 -7.03 12.39
C ARG A 151 -2.47 -8.09 11.43
N GLU A 152 -3.26 -9.11 11.12
CA GLU A 152 -2.93 -10.13 10.11
C GLU A 152 -2.71 -9.49 8.74
N GLY A 153 -3.61 -8.59 8.32
CA GLY A 153 -3.47 -7.92 7.04
C GLY A 153 -2.26 -7.00 6.96
N ILE A 154 -1.91 -6.28 8.04
CA ILE A 154 -0.68 -5.48 8.11
C ILE A 154 0.54 -6.35 7.77
N VAL A 155 0.65 -7.55 8.34
CA VAL A 155 1.85 -8.39 8.14
C VAL A 155 1.82 -9.22 6.85
N LYS A 156 0.65 -9.45 6.23
CA LYS A 156 0.49 -10.35 5.07
C LYS A 156 0.12 -9.67 3.77
N HIS A 157 -0.22 -8.38 3.76
CA HIS A 157 -0.77 -7.74 2.56
C HIS A 157 0.17 -7.82 1.34
N SER A 158 1.48 -7.70 1.54
CA SER A 158 2.50 -7.65 0.47
C SER A 158 3.23 -8.97 0.23
N ARG A 159 3.25 -9.90 1.20
CA ARG A 159 3.91 -11.20 1.04
C ARG A 159 3.29 -12.29 1.88
N ASP A 160 3.48 -13.52 1.42
CA ASP A 160 3.21 -14.72 2.18
C ASP A 160 4.46 -15.17 2.92
N PHE A 161 4.28 -15.90 4.02
CA PHE A 161 5.37 -16.47 4.80
C PHE A 161 5.00 -17.85 5.35
N GLU A 162 6.02 -18.69 5.53
CA GLU A 162 5.90 -20.03 6.08
C GLU A 162 6.16 -20.06 7.59
N PRO A 163 5.71 -21.11 8.31
CA PRO A 163 5.89 -21.19 9.75
C PRO A 163 7.38 -21.14 10.15
N GLY A 164 7.72 -20.27 11.10
CA GLY A 164 9.08 -20.09 11.59
C GLY A 164 9.99 -19.24 10.71
N GLU A 165 9.50 -18.70 9.59
CA GLU A 165 10.25 -17.77 8.73
C GLU A 165 10.45 -16.41 9.43
N HIS A 166 9.43 -15.94 10.14
CA HIS A 166 9.43 -14.72 10.93
C HIS A 166 8.73 -14.97 12.27
N PRO A 167 9.48 -15.20 13.36
CA PRO A 167 8.91 -15.50 14.67
C PRO A 167 7.89 -14.47 15.17
N GLU A 168 8.08 -13.19 14.83
CA GLU A 168 7.14 -12.11 15.15
C GLU A 168 5.80 -12.24 14.44
N PHE A 169 5.75 -13.01 13.34
CA PHE A 169 4.56 -13.19 12.51
C PHE A 169 3.87 -14.55 12.69
N ASP A 170 4.43 -15.45 13.50
CA ASP A 170 3.91 -16.82 13.65
C ASP A 170 2.47 -16.87 14.22
N GLU A 171 2.02 -15.84 14.94
CA GLU A 171 0.63 -15.76 15.41
C GLU A 171 -0.37 -15.50 14.26
N TYR A 172 0.09 -14.99 13.11
CA TYR A 172 -0.74 -14.53 11.98
C TYR A 172 -0.94 -15.59 10.90
N LEU A 173 -1.09 -16.85 11.30
CA LEU A 173 -1.44 -17.96 10.42
C LEU A 173 -0.47 -18.11 9.23
N PRO A 174 0.83 -18.36 9.50
CA PRO A 174 1.79 -18.69 8.46
C PRO A 174 1.31 -19.88 7.62
N GLY A 175 1.69 -19.91 6.33
CA GLY A 175 1.26 -20.91 5.35
C GLY A 175 -0.17 -20.73 4.84
N LEU A 176 -0.97 -19.84 5.43
CA LEU A 176 -2.30 -19.45 4.93
C LEU A 176 -2.27 -18.04 4.36
N ARG A 177 -3.13 -17.75 3.37
CA ARG A 177 -3.33 -16.40 2.83
C ARG A 177 -4.23 -15.55 3.74
N PRO A 178 -4.07 -14.22 3.73
CA PRO A 178 -4.98 -13.36 4.47
C PRO A 178 -6.34 -13.29 3.75
N PRO A 179 -7.39 -12.75 4.40
CA PRO A 179 -8.69 -12.50 3.77
C PRO A 179 -8.56 -11.70 2.46
N LEU A 180 -9.54 -11.81 1.58
CA LEU A 180 -9.47 -11.22 0.24
C LEU A 180 -9.30 -9.70 0.30
N GLU A 181 -9.92 -9.04 1.26
CA GLU A 181 -9.78 -7.61 1.55
C GLU A 181 -8.32 -7.18 1.75
N ALA A 182 -7.51 -8.00 2.42
CA ALA A 182 -6.09 -7.74 2.64
C ALA A 182 -5.23 -8.04 1.42
N GLN A 183 -5.63 -9.00 0.58
CA GLN A 183 -4.92 -9.30 -0.67
C GLN A 183 -5.03 -8.16 -1.69
N LEU A 184 -6.06 -7.31 -1.59
CA LEU A 184 -6.23 -6.15 -2.48
C LEU A 184 -5.23 -5.03 -2.22
N ILE A 185 -4.70 -4.93 -1.00
CA ILE A 185 -3.99 -3.73 -0.53
C ILE A 185 -2.70 -3.49 -1.31
N ASP A 186 -1.88 -4.53 -1.49
CA ASP A 186 -0.62 -4.43 -2.22
C ASP A 186 -0.85 -4.01 -3.69
N LEU A 187 -1.88 -4.57 -4.34
CA LEU A 187 -2.22 -4.17 -5.71
C LEU A 187 -2.83 -2.76 -5.80
N ALA A 188 -3.60 -2.34 -4.80
CA ALA A 188 -4.12 -0.96 -4.73
C ALA A 188 -2.99 0.04 -4.48
N ASP A 189 -2.04 -0.30 -3.60
CA ASP A 189 -0.80 0.42 -3.37
C ASP A 189 0.00 0.57 -4.67
N GLU A 190 0.15 -0.53 -5.42
CA GLU A 190 0.80 -0.52 -6.73
C GLU A 190 0.16 0.45 -7.72
N VAL A 191 -1.18 0.49 -7.80
CA VAL A 191 -1.86 1.45 -8.68
C VAL A 191 -1.59 2.88 -8.21
N ALA A 192 -1.74 3.16 -6.92
CA ALA A 192 -1.56 4.48 -6.36
C ALA A 192 -0.14 5.00 -6.61
N TYR A 193 0.89 4.27 -6.16
CA TYR A 193 2.26 4.77 -6.25
C TYR A 193 2.73 4.89 -7.71
N ASN A 194 2.44 3.91 -8.58
CA ASN A 194 2.90 3.99 -9.99
C ASN A 194 2.27 5.18 -10.72
N THR A 195 1.00 5.49 -10.43
CA THR A 195 0.30 6.59 -11.09
C THR A 195 0.68 7.94 -10.50
N ALA A 196 0.84 8.02 -9.18
CA ALA A 196 1.36 9.18 -8.47
C ALA A 196 2.77 9.57 -8.95
N ASP A 197 3.68 8.60 -9.00
CA ASP A 197 5.08 8.86 -9.37
C ASP A 197 5.24 9.23 -10.85
N LEU A 198 4.34 8.72 -11.70
CA LEU A 198 4.26 9.13 -13.11
C LEU A 198 3.85 10.62 -13.23
N ASP A 199 2.87 11.04 -12.45
CA ASP A 199 2.36 12.42 -12.40
C ASP A 199 3.40 13.39 -11.83
N ASP A 200 4.00 13.03 -10.69
CA ASP A 200 5.02 13.84 -10.03
C ASP A 200 6.29 13.93 -10.90
N GLY A 201 6.73 12.82 -11.51
CA GLY A 201 7.89 12.78 -12.40
C GLY A 201 7.70 13.56 -13.70
N TRP A 202 6.51 13.52 -14.29
CA TRP A 202 6.15 14.35 -15.45
C TRP A 202 6.09 15.83 -15.07
N SER A 203 5.47 16.16 -13.94
CA SER A 203 5.37 17.53 -13.42
C SER A 203 6.74 18.12 -13.08
N ALA A 204 7.67 17.29 -12.62
CA ALA A 204 9.08 17.64 -12.40
C ALA A 204 9.89 17.82 -13.70
N GLY A 205 9.32 17.48 -14.86
CA GLY A 205 10.00 17.56 -16.15
C GLY A 205 11.09 16.50 -16.35
N LEU A 206 11.04 15.39 -15.62
CA LEU A 206 12.03 14.30 -15.73
C LEU A 206 11.87 13.49 -17.02
N PHE A 207 10.64 13.41 -17.51
CA PHE A 207 10.30 12.73 -18.76
C PHE A 207 9.07 13.36 -19.41
N THR A 208 8.92 13.11 -20.70
CA THR A 208 7.83 13.61 -21.55
C THR A 208 6.75 12.56 -21.73
N MET A 209 5.56 12.99 -22.15
CA MET A 209 4.45 12.08 -22.44
C MET A 209 4.82 11.08 -23.55
N GLU A 210 5.58 11.54 -24.55
CA GLU A 210 6.06 10.74 -25.67
C GLU A 210 7.01 9.61 -25.21
N GLN A 211 7.84 9.86 -24.20
CA GLN A 211 8.70 8.82 -23.61
C GLN A 211 7.90 7.74 -22.89
N ILE A 212 6.83 8.14 -22.17
CA ILE A 212 5.93 7.19 -21.52
C ILE A 212 5.25 6.31 -22.56
N GLU A 213 4.71 6.91 -23.63
CA GLU A 213 4.04 6.18 -24.71
C GLU A 213 4.98 5.20 -25.44
N ALA A 214 6.25 5.58 -25.61
CA ALA A 214 7.24 4.69 -26.23
C ALA A 214 7.56 3.47 -25.35
N ALA A 215 7.57 3.62 -24.03
CA ALA A 215 7.97 2.57 -23.09
C ALA A 215 6.79 1.73 -22.56
N VAL A 216 5.58 2.29 -22.54
CA VAL A 216 4.40 1.70 -21.89
C VAL A 216 3.26 1.60 -22.90
N PRO A 217 3.13 0.45 -23.62
CA PRO A 217 2.11 0.29 -24.66
C PRO A 217 0.67 0.55 -24.18
N GLY A 218 0.32 0.08 -22.97
CA GLY A 218 -1.01 0.34 -22.39
C GLY A 218 -1.29 1.82 -22.15
N TYR A 219 -0.26 2.62 -21.80
CA TYR A 219 -0.41 4.07 -21.70
C TYR A 219 -0.54 4.72 -23.08
N ALA A 220 0.19 4.22 -24.09
CA ALA A 220 0.09 4.72 -25.46
C ALA A 220 -1.32 4.57 -26.05
N GLU A 221 -1.98 3.44 -25.78
CA GLU A 221 -3.38 3.22 -26.17
C GLU A 221 -4.32 4.22 -25.50
N ILE A 222 -4.16 4.43 -24.18
CA ILE A 222 -4.93 5.42 -23.41
C ILE A 222 -4.70 6.84 -23.94
N ALA A 223 -3.44 7.21 -24.19
CA ALA A 223 -3.06 8.52 -24.71
C ALA A 223 -3.64 8.77 -26.11
N ALA A 224 -3.59 7.77 -27.00
CA ALA A 224 -4.16 7.85 -28.34
C ALA A 224 -5.69 8.06 -28.29
N GLU A 225 -6.39 7.32 -27.42
CA GLU A 225 -7.82 7.50 -27.21
C GLU A 225 -8.14 8.88 -26.62
N THR A 226 -7.37 9.33 -25.63
CA THR A 226 -7.51 10.67 -25.03
C THR A 226 -7.38 11.77 -26.08
N ARG A 227 -6.39 11.70 -26.98
CA ARG A 227 -6.23 12.66 -28.09
C ARG A 227 -7.43 12.64 -29.05
N ARG A 228 -8.00 11.47 -29.32
CA ARG A 228 -9.18 11.32 -30.18
C ARG A 228 -10.41 11.99 -29.55
N LEU A 229 -10.60 11.82 -28.24
CA LEU A 229 -11.72 12.41 -27.51
C LEU A 229 -11.58 13.92 -27.31
N PHE A 230 -10.34 14.40 -27.12
CA PHE A 230 -10.05 15.80 -26.81
C PHE A 230 -9.03 16.42 -27.77
N PRO A 231 -9.34 16.55 -29.07
CA PRO A 231 -8.38 16.99 -30.09
C PRO A 231 -7.89 18.43 -29.95
N ARG A 232 -8.54 19.24 -29.08
CA ARG A 232 -8.18 20.64 -28.81
C ARG A 232 -7.56 20.84 -27.43
N ALA A 233 -7.37 19.78 -26.64
CA ALA A 233 -6.75 19.90 -25.32
C ALA A 233 -5.26 20.23 -25.44
N SER A 234 -4.74 21.01 -24.49
CA SER A 234 -3.31 21.26 -24.38
C SER A 234 -2.57 19.99 -23.95
N GLY A 235 -1.25 19.92 -24.19
CA GLY A 235 -0.43 18.77 -23.77
C GLY A 235 -0.57 18.44 -22.28
N LYS A 236 -0.61 19.46 -21.42
CA LYS A 236 -0.88 19.28 -19.98
C LYS A 236 -2.25 18.64 -19.71
N MET A 237 -3.30 19.11 -20.37
CA MET A 237 -4.64 18.56 -20.18
C MET A 237 -4.75 17.13 -20.72
N LEU A 238 -4.07 16.83 -21.84
CA LEU A 238 -4.00 15.48 -22.39
C LEU A 238 -3.29 14.52 -21.42
N PHE A 239 -2.20 14.96 -20.79
CA PHE A 239 -1.50 14.18 -19.77
C PHE A 239 -2.41 13.88 -18.58
N LEU A 240 -3.01 14.91 -17.96
CA LEU A 240 -3.88 14.75 -16.80
C LEU A 240 -5.11 13.86 -17.09
N GLU A 241 -5.68 13.97 -18.29
CA GLU A 241 -6.78 13.12 -18.74
C GLU A 241 -6.32 11.66 -18.95
N SER A 242 -5.14 11.46 -19.53
CA SER A 242 -4.54 10.12 -19.71
C SER A 242 -4.18 9.49 -18.36
N GLN A 243 -3.69 10.29 -17.41
CA GLN A 243 -3.38 9.87 -16.05
C GLN A 243 -4.62 9.35 -15.32
N ARG A 244 -5.73 10.11 -15.36
CA ARG A 244 -7.00 9.67 -14.77
C ARG A 244 -7.50 8.36 -15.39
N ARG A 245 -7.43 8.25 -16.72
CA ARG A 245 -7.83 7.03 -17.44
C ARG A 245 -6.93 5.84 -17.15
N LEU A 246 -5.65 6.07 -16.88
CA LEU A 246 -4.73 5.03 -16.45
C LEU A 246 -5.14 4.47 -15.07
N ILE A 247 -5.46 5.35 -14.11
CA ILE A 247 -5.97 4.94 -12.80
C ILE A 247 -7.26 4.11 -12.97
N ASP A 248 -8.21 4.62 -13.76
CA ASP A 248 -9.48 3.93 -14.03
C ASP A 248 -9.27 2.55 -14.67
N CYS A 249 -8.36 2.45 -15.63
CA CYS A 249 -7.99 1.21 -16.30
C CYS A 249 -7.40 0.19 -15.32
N LEU A 250 -6.40 0.60 -14.52
CA LEU A 250 -5.74 -0.30 -13.58
C LEU A 250 -6.68 -0.75 -12.45
N ALA A 251 -7.50 0.16 -11.91
CA ALA A 251 -8.48 -0.15 -10.88
C ALA A 251 -9.58 -1.09 -11.41
N THR A 252 -10.08 -0.85 -12.63
CA THR A 252 -11.03 -1.75 -13.30
C THR A 252 -10.41 -3.13 -13.52
N ALA A 253 -9.17 -3.19 -13.98
CA ALA A 253 -8.48 -4.44 -14.20
C ALA A 253 -8.22 -5.22 -12.90
N LEU A 254 -8.01 -4.54 -11.77
CA LEU A 254 -7.91 -5.18 -10.46
C LEU A 254 -9.25 -5.81 -10.04
N ILE A 255 -10.37 -5.12 -10.29
CA ILE A 255 -11.72 -5.67 -10.05
C ILE A 255 -11.97 -6.91 -10.92
N GLU A 256 -11.78 -6.76 -12.24
CA GLU A 256 -12.06 -7.84 -13.19
C GLU A 256 -11.13 -9.04 -13.03
N GLY A 257 -9.84 -8.78 -12.83
CA GLY A 257 -8.83 -9.82 -12.60
C GLY A 257 -9.10 -10.60 -11.32
N THR A 258 -9.45 -9.92 -10.23
CA THR A 258 -9.80 -10.57 -8.96
C THR A 258 -11.09 -11.38 -9.07
N ALA A 259 -12.11 -10.85 -9.76
CA ALA A 259 -13.35 -11.58 -10.01
C ALA A 259 -13.10 -12.84 -10.85
N ALA A 260 -12.28 -12.75 -11.90
CA ALA A 260 -11.90 -13.89 -12.74
C ALA A 260 -11.07 -14.92 -11.96
N GLY A 261 -10.10 -14.47 -11.17
CA GLY A 261 -9.27 -15.34 -10.32
C GLY A 261 -10.09 -16.11 -9.29
N ALA A 262 -11.03 -15.43 -8.62
CA ALA A 262 -11.95 -16.06 -7.67
C ALA A 262 -12.93 -17.04 -8.33
N ALA A 263 -13.35 -16.79 -9.58
CA ALA A 263 -14.20 -17.71 -10.32
C ALA A 263 -13.43 -18.95 -10.79
N ALA A 264 -12.21 -18.75 -11.30
CA ALA A 264 -11.34 -19.83 -11.79
C ALA A 264 -10.84 -20.75 -10.67
N SER A 265 -10.65 -20.22 -9.46
CA SER A 265 -10.18 -20.99 -8.31
C SER A 265 -11.26 -21.87 -7.68
N GLY A 266 -12.54 -21.60 -7.95
CA GLY A 266 -13.66 -22.29 -7.33
C GLY A 266 -13.87 -21.94 -5.85
N ALA A 267 -13.30 -20.84 -5.36
CA ALA A 267 -13.48 -20.41 -3.97
C ALA A 267 -14.96 -20.09 -3.67
N GLU A 268 -15.50 -20.70 -2.61
CA GLU A 268 -16.88 -20.49 -2.15
C GLU A 268 -16.93 -19.82 -0.77
N THR A 269 -15.89 -19.98 0.03
CA THR A 269 -15.79 -19.51 1.40
C THR A 269 -14.52 -18.70 1.66
N VAL A 270 -14.50 -17.96 2.76
CA VAL A 270 -13.30 -17.24 3.22
C VAL A 270 -12.18 -18.21 3.58
N ASP A 271 -12.50 -19.41 4.06
CA ASP A 271 -11.49 -20.44 4.33
C ASP A 271 -10.83 -20.95 3.04
N ASP A 272 -11.56 -20.99 1.92
CA ASP A 272 -10.96 -21.30 0.62
C ASP A 272 -9.97 -20.20 0.21
N VAL A 273 -10.33 -18.92 0.40
CA VAL A 273 -9.43 -17.77 0.15
C VAL A 273 -8.12 -17.93 0.90
N ARG A 274 -8.16 -18.45 2.14
CA ARG A 274 -6.97 -18.68 2.97
C ARG A 274 -6.09 -19.84 2.49
N ARG A 275 -6.65 -20.84 1.83
CA ARG A 275 -5.93 -22.08 1.44
C ARG A 275 -5.46 -22.09 -0.01
N LEU A 276 -6.11 -21.29 -0.85
CA LEU A 276 -5.77 -21.15 -2.26
C LEU A 276 -4.63 -20.13 -2.44
N PRO A 277 -3.95 -20.14 -3.61
CA PRO A 277 -3.11 -19.01 -4.00
C PRO A 277 -3.86 -17.68 -3.95
N ARG A 278 -3.13 -16.56 -3.87
CA ARG A 278 -3.72 -15.21 -3.89
C ARG A 278 -4.72 -15.09 -5.05
N LEU A 279 -5.93 -14.65 -4.73
CA LEU A 279 -7.01 -14.47 -5.68
C LEU A 279 -7.06 -13.05 -6.23
N ALA A 280 -6.57 -12.07 -5.46
CA ALA A 280 -6.43 -10.70 -5.91
C ALA A 280 -5.40 -10.62 -7.04
N ALA A 281 -5.83 -10.10 -8.20
CA ALA A 281 -4.98 -9.98 -9.38
C ALA A 281 -5.53 -8.90 -10.31
N MET A 282 -4.64 -8.28 -11.08
CA MET A 282 -5.02 -7.50 -12.26
C MET A 282 -5.28 -8.42 -13.45
N THR A 283 -6.04 -7.97 -14.44
CA THR A 283 -6.10 -8.66 -15.74
C THR A 283 -4.69 -8.76 -16.36
N PRO A 284 -4.40 -9.80 -17.17
CA PRO A 284 -3.06 -10.00 -17.73
C PRO A 284 -2.51 -8.79 -18.51
N ALA A 285 -3.37 -8.10 -19.27
CA ALA A 285 -2.98 -6.91 -20.04
C ALA A 285 -2.60 -5.72 -19.13
N ALA A 286 -3.40 -5.47 -18.08
CA ALA A 286 -3.08 -4.43 -17.11
C ALA A 286 -1.85 -4.78 -16.27
N ALA A 287 -1.64 -6.06 -15.95
CA ALA A 287 -0.44 -6.51 -15.26
C ALA A 287 0.84 -6.26 -16.09
N GLU A 288 0.80 -6.42 -17.42
CA GLU A 288 1.92 -6.00 -18.28
C GLU A 288 2.08 -4.48 -18.32
N THR A 289 0.98 -3.73 -18.40
CA THR A 289 1.02 -2.25 -18.35
C THR A 289 1.66 -1.76 -17.05
N ASN A 290 1.24 -2.32 -15.91
CA ASN A 290 1.79 -2.01 -14.60
C ASN A 290 3.28 -2.37 -14.50
N ARG A 291 3.68 -3.54 -15.01
CA ARG A 291 5.11 -3.92 -15.08
C ARG A 291 5.93 -2.98 -15.97
N ALA A 292 5.39 -2.53 -17.10
CA ALA A 292 6.05 -1.58 -17.98
C ALA A 292 6.19 -0.20 -17.32
N LEU A 293 5.17 0.28 -16.61
CA LEU A 293 5.23 1.51 -15.81
C LEU A 293 6.32 1.43 -14.75
N LYS A 294 6.38 0.35 -13.97
CA LYS A 294 7.43 0.16 -12.95
C LYS A 294 8.83 0.21 -13.55
N ARG A 295 9.06 -0.45 -14.69
CA ARG A 295 10.35 -0.40 -15.40
C ARG A 295 10.68 1.02 -15.84
N PHE A 296 9.72 1.72 -16.44
CA PHE A 296 9.88 3.10 -16.87
C PHE A 296 10.23 4.04 -15.71
N LEU A 297 9.48 3.98 -14.61
CA LEU A 297 9.75 4.79 -13.41
C LEU A 297 11.11 4.44 -12.79
N PHE A 298 11.49 3.17 -12.76
CA PHE A 298 12.80 2.78 -12.27
C PHE A 298 13.94 3.41 -13.08
N GLU A 299 13.84 3.40 -14.41
CA GLU A 299 14.86 3.94 -15.31
C GLU A 299 14.88 5.48 -15.31
N HIS A 300 13.72 6.13 -15.30
CA HIS A 300 13.59 7.57 -15.54
C HIS A 300 13.34 8.41 -14.29
N LEU A 301 12.96 7.79 -13.18
CA LEU A 301 12.72 8.45 -11.89
C LEU A 301 13.72 7.94 -10.84
N TYR A 302 13.61 6.69 -10.39
CA TYR A 302 14.36 6.23 -9.21
C TYR A 302 15.88 6.11 -9.43
N SER A 303 16.34 5.91 -10.66
CA SER A 303 17.77 5.75 -10.98
C SER A 303 18.50 7.06 -11.30
N ILE A 304 17.83 8.22 -11.19
CA ILE A 304 18.47 9.50 -11.54
C ILE A 304 19.53 9.89 -10.48
N PRO A 305 20.68 10.48 -10.89
CA PRO A 305 21.77 10.80 -9.97
C PRO A 305 21.37 11.68 -8.78
N MET A 306 20.41 12.59 -8.99
CA MET A 306 19.91 13.48 -7.95
C MET A 306 19.26 12.70 -6.79
N LEU A 307 18.34 11.77 -7.09
CA LEU A 307 17.67 10.96 -6.07
C LEU A 307 18.64 9.96 -5.42
N ALA A 308 19.63 9.46 -6.17
CA ALA A 308 20.68 8.61 -5.61
C ALA A 308 21.54 9.33 -4.55
N GLU A 309 21.86 10.61 -4.76
CA GLU A 309 22.54 11.45 -3.77
C GLU A 309 21.68 11.67 -2.53
N GLU A 310 20.40 12.01 -2.72
CA GLU A 310 19.46 12.23 -1.61
C GLU A 310 19.29 10.96 -0.77
N ARG A 311 19.13 9.80 -1.42
CA ARG A 311 19.09 8.49 -0.77
C ARG A 311 20.34 8.24 0.06
N ARG A 312 21.54 8.45 -0.49
CA ARG A 312 22.79 8.25 0.27
C ARG A 312 22.86 9.17 1.49
N ARG A 313 22.50 10.45 1.33
CA ARG A 313 22.49 11.41 2.44
C ARG A 313 21.50 11.01 3.54
N ALA A 314 20.30 10.55 3.16
CA ALA A 314 19.31 10.04 4.10
C ALA A 314 19.85 8.84 4.90
N MET A 315 20.48 7.88 4.22
CA MET A 315 21.08 6.71 4.87
C MET A 315 22.20 7.10 5.85
N GLU A 316 23.07 8.05 5.47
CA GLU A 316 24.13 8.56 6.34
C GLU A 316 23.58 9.25 7.60
N GLN A 317 22.52 10.04 7.46
CA GLN A 317 21.85 10.71 8.59
C GLN A 317 21.24 9.71 9.57
N ILE A 318 20.55 8.69 9.05
CA ILE A 318 19.99 7.62 9.88
C ILE A 318 21.10 6.87 10.62
N ALA A 319 22.18 6.50 9.92
CA ALA A 319 23.30 5.80 10.55
C ALA A 319 24.01 6.66 11.61
N ALA A 320 24.14 7.97 11.39
CA ALA A 320 24.72 8.89 12.36
C ALA A 320 23.85 9.04 13.62
N LEU A 321 22.52 9.19 13.44
CA LEU A 321 21.57 9.23 14.56
C LEU A 321 21.56 7.91 15.33
N PHE A 322 21.60 6.78 14.63
CA PHE A 322 21.65 5.47 15.27
C PHE A 322 22.89 5.34 16.16
N ARG A 323 24.08 5.67 15.65
CA ARG A 323 25.31 5.65 16.45
C ARG A 323 25.24 6.58 17.66
N PHE A 324 24.74 7.80 17.46
CA PHE A 324 24.59 8.77 18.54
C PHE A 324 23.71 8.27 19.70
N PHE A 325 22.64 7.52 19.42
CA PHE A 325 21.77 6.96 20.47
C PHE A 325 22.32 5.67 21.12
N MET A 326 23.28 5.01 20.49
CA MET A 326 23.89 3.78 21.00
C MET A 326 25.17 4.03 21.82
N GLU A 327 25.75 5.22 21.71
CA GLU A 327 26.85 5.72 22.56
C GLU A 327 26.35 6.15 23.96
#